data_AF-A0A398BLG6-F1
#
_entry.id   AF-A0A398BLG6-F1
#
_cell.length_a   1.000
_cell.length_b   1.000
_cell.length_c   1.000
_cell.angle_alpha   90.00
_cell.angle_beta   90.00
_cell.angle_gamma   90.00
#
_symmetry.space_group_name_H-M   'P 1'
#
loop_
_entity.id
_entity.type
_entity.pdbx_description
1 polymer ?
#
loop_
_entity_poly.entity_id
_entity_poly.type
_entity_poly.pdbx_seq_one_letter_code
_entity_poly.pdbx_strand_id
1 'polypeptide(L)'
;MITITIACPEALIADANQLARCIGYGPDDDQTYGAASWQDAGGNRYAVASGPVGAAFPQAAASLLASPQWGADMAAAARAQAAIRIWTEDQPITASPDHIAVVIGDDARAALAGLGVTQVPEEAEA
;
A
#
# COMPACT_ATOMS: atom_id res chain seq x y z
N MET A 1 -4.10 -3.58 -18.14
CA MET A 1 -3.41 -3.38 -16.83
C MET A 1 -3.78 -2.00 -16.34
N ILE A 2 -3.92 -1.84 -15.03
CA ILE A 2 -4.14 -0.54 -14.38
C ILE A 2 -2.91 -0.26 -13.51
N THR A 3 -2.58 1.01 -13.29
CA THR A 3 -1.56 1.37 -12.30
C THR A 3 -2.25 1.65 -10.98
N ILE A 4 -1.62 1.22 -9.89
CA ILE A 4 -2.03 1.57 -8.54
C ILE A 4 -0.85 2.22 -7.83
N THR A 5 -1.16 3.18 -6.98
CA THR A 5 -0.21 3.81 -6.07
C THR A 5 -0.75 3.66 -4.66
N ILE A 6 0.06 3.12 -3.76
CA ILE A 6 -0.34 2.79 -2.40
C ILE A 6 0.59 3.51 -1.43
N ALA A 7 0.03 4.23 -0.46
CA ALA A 7 0.75 4.70 0.72
C ALA A 7 0.35 3.84 1.93
N CYS A 8 1.30 3.07 2.43
CA CYS A 8 1.15 2.23 3.62
C CYS A 8 1.83 2.94 4.81
N PRO A 9 1.11 3.25 5.89
CA PRO A 9 1.72 3.86 7.06
C PRO A 9 2.70 2.90 7.73
N GLU A 10 3.77 3.44 8.31
CA GLU A 10 4.88 2.66 8.89
C GLU A 10 4.41 1.57 9.85
N ALA A 11 3.40 1.88 10.68
CA ALA A 11 2.83 0.95 11.64
C ALA A 11 2.09 -0.26 11.02
N LEU A 12 1.66 -0.16 9.75
CA LEU A 12 0.93 -1.21 9.04
C LEU A 12 1.79 -1.99 8.04
N ILE A 13 3.06 -1.65 7.86
CA ILE A 13 3.94 -2.29 6.84
C ILE A 13 3.99 -3.81 7.01
N ALA A 14 4.19 -4.30 8.23
CA ALA A 14 4.28 -5.73 8.48
C ALA A 14 2.98 -6.48 8.10
N ASP A 15 1.83 -5.93 8.49
CA ASP A 15 0.52 -6.49 8.15
C ASP A 15 0.24 -6.40 6.64
N ALA A 16 0.60 -5.27 6.01
CA ALA A 16 0.41 -5.03 4.58
C ALA A 16 1.27 -5.97 3.72
N ASN A 17 2.48 -6.31 4.18
CA ASN A 17 3.32 -7.30 3.53
C ASN A 17 2.74 -8.71 3.63
N GLN A 18 2.06 -9.06 4.74
CA GLN A 18 1.34 -10.33 4.82
C GLN A 18 0.13 -10.36 3.89
N LEU A 19 -0.57 -9.23 3.71
CA LEU A 19 -1.61 -9.12 2.69
C LEU A 19 -1.04 -9.27 1.28
N ALA A 20 0.05 -8.60 0.95
CA ALA A 20 0.72 -8.73 -0.34
C ALA A 20 1.14 -10.19 -0.60
N ARG A 21 1.66 -10.89 0.41
CA ARG A 21 1.97 -12.32 0.34
C ARG A 21 0.74 -13.21 0.06
N CYS A 22 -0.47 -12.79 0.43
CA CYS A 22 -1.72 -13.50 0.14
C CYS A 22 -2.25 -13.24 -1.29
N ILE A 23 -2.13 -12.01 -1.79
CA ILE A 23 -2.73 -11.59 -3.08
C ILE A 23 -1.73 -11.48 -4.23
N GLY A 24 -0.45 -11.62 -3.93
CA GLY A 24 0.67 -11.57 -4.87
C GLY A 24 0.89 -12.88 -5.62
N TYR A 25 2.06 -12.97 -6.23
CA TYR A 25 2.46 -14.08 -7.10
C TYR A 25 3.43 -15.07 -6.43
N GLY A 26 4.01 -14.74 -5.27
CA GLY A 26 4.97 -15.59 -4.59
C GLY A 26 5.31 -15.18 -3.15
N PRO A 27 6.21 -15.93 -2.49
CA PRO A 27 6.60 -15.67 -1.10
C PRO A 27 7.28 -14.32 -0.91
N ASP A 28 7.99 -13.81 -1.93
CA ASP A 28 8.74 -12.56 -1.88
C ASP A 28 7.85 -11.30 -1.91
N ASP A 29 6.54 -11.46 -2.14
CA ASP A 29 5.60 -10.33 -2.07
C ASP A 29 5.48 -9.78 -0.63
N ASP A 30 6.02 -10.47 0.37
CA ASP A 30 6.21 -9.93 1.72
C ASP A 30 7.25 -8.81 1.82
N GLN A 31 7.88 -8.44 0.72
CA GLN A 31 8.78 -7.29 0.60
C GLN A 31 8.19 -6.14 -0.24
N THR A 32 6.88 -6.19 -0.54
CA THR A 32 6.20 -5.15 -1.34
C THR A 32 6.37 -3.76 -0.72
N TYR A 33 6.23 -3.65 0.59
CA TYR A 33 6.42 -2.42 1.34
C TYR A 33 7.76 -2.44 2.07
N GLY A 34 8.71 -1.66 1.56
CA GLY A 34 10.04 -1.48 2.13
C GLY A 34 10.09 -0.37 3.19
N ALA A 35 11.17 0.40 3.20
CA ALA A 35 11.35 1.50 4.15
C ALA A 35 10.28 2.59 4.02
N ALA A 36 9.87 3.17 5.15
CA ALA A 36 8.94 4.30 5.20
C ALA A 36 9.63 5.62 4.81
N SER A 37 10.00 5.75 3.53
CA SER A 37 10.76 6.87 2.96
C SER A 37 9.90 8.03 2.47
N TRP A 38 8.61 8.04 2.79
CA TRP A 38 7.67 9.11 2.48
C TRP A 38 7.06 9.67 3.75
N GLN A 39 6.66 10.94 3.74
CA GLN A 39 6.11 11.62 4.90
C GLN A 39 5.00 12.59 4.51
N ASP A 40 3.95 12.69 5.34
CA ASP A 40 2.91 13.71 5.22
C ASP A 40 3.26 15.02 5.95
N ALA A 41 2.41 16.05 5.85
CA ALA A 41 2.63 17.32 6.53
C ALA A 41 2.61 17.22 8.08
N GLY A 42 2.05 16.14 8.64
CA GLY A 42 2.02 15.87 10.07
C GLY A 42 3.25 15.12 10.58
N GLY A 43 4.16 14.73 9.70
CA GLY A 43 5.36 14.00 10.04
C GLY A 43 5.19 12.47 10.08
N ASN A 44 4.02 11.94 9.75
CA ASN A 44 3.80 10.48 9.73
C ASN A 44 4.53 9.87 8.55
N ARG A 45 5.12 8.69 8.74
CA ARG A 45 5.94 8.02 7.71
C ARG A 45 5.16 6.94 6.98
N TYR A 46 5.45 6.79 5.70
CA TYR A 46 4.79 5.85 4.79
C TYR A 46 5.80 5.12 3.91
N ALA A 47 5.58 3.83 3.70
CA ALA A 47 6.14 3.11 2.56
C ALA A 47 5.21 3.30 1.35
N VAL A 48 5.78 3.55 0.18
CA VAL A 48 5.02 3.71 -1.06
C VAL A 48 5.35 2.59 -2.02
N ALA A 49 4.32 1.94 -2.55
CA ALA A 49 4.41 0.99 -3.64
C ALA A 49 3.60 1.51 -4.83
N SER A 50 4.16 1.47 -6.04
CA SER A 50 3.44 1.86 -7.24
C SER A 50 3.83 0.98 -8.41
N GLY A 51 2.85 0.49 -9.15
CA GLY A 51 3.12 -0.40 -10.28
C GLY A 51 1.88 -0.88 -11.03
N PRO A 52 2.10 -1.54 -12.18
CA PRO A 52 1.02 -2.11 -12.96
C PRO A 52 0.46 -3.37 -12.30
N VAL A 53 -0.87 -3.48 -12.24
CA VAL A 53 -1.58 -4.67 -11.77
C VAL A 53 -2.65 -5.11 -12.77
N GLY A 54 -3.10 -6.35 -12.63
CA GLY A 54 -4.26 -6.85 -13.37
C GLY A 54 -5.53 -6.07 -13.00
N ALA A 55 -6.47 -5.93 -13.94
CA ALA A 55 -7.71 -5.18 -13.69
C ALA A 55 -8.57 -5.77 -12.55
N ALA A 56 -8.41 -7.07 -12.27
CA ALA A 56 -9.09 -7.76 -11.17
C ALA A 56 -8.43 -7.52 -9.79
N PHE A 57 -7.25 -6.89 -9.74
CA PHE A 57 -6.49 -6.72 -8.50
C PHE A 57 -7.26 -5.99 -7.39
N PRO A 58 -7.98 -4.87 -7.65
CA PRO A 58 -8.77 -4.21 -6.60
C PRO A 58 -9.86 -5.12 -6.02
N GLN A 59 -10.50 -5.92 -6.87
CA GLN A 59 -11.51 -6.89 -6.44
C GLN A 59 -10.89 -8.03 -5.62
N ALA A 60 -9.74 -8.54 -6.03
CA ALA A 60 -9.02 -9.57 -5.29
C ALA A 60 -8.58 -9.06 -3.91
N ALA A 61 -8.08 -7.83 -3.83
CA ALA A 61 -7.68 -7.19 -2.59
C ALA A 61 -8.84 -6.97 -1.61
N ALA A 62 -10.09 -6.90 -2.10
CA ALA A 62 -11.30 -6.77 -1.27
C ALA A 62 -12.04 -8.08 -1.01
N SER A 63 -11.63 -9.18 -1.66
CA SER A 63 -12.28 -10.48 -1.53
C SER A 63 -11.78 -11.26 -0.31
N LEU A 64 -12.52 -12.30 0.09
CA LEU A 64 -12.10 -13.18 1.19
C LEU A 64 -10.71 -13.75 0.92
N LEU A 65 -9.78 -13.53 1.86
CA LEU A 65 -8.40 -14.00 1.75
C LEU A 65 -8.33 -15.53 1.88
N ALA A 66 -7.56 -16.14 0.99
CA ALA A 66 -7.18 -17.55 1.07
C ALA A 66 -5.72 -17.67 1.50
N SER A 67 -5.41 -18.68 2.30
CA SER A 67 -4.02 -18.95 2.67
C SER A 67 -3.24 -19.42 1.44
N PRO A 68 -2.10 -18.80 1.12
CA PRO A 68 -1.27 -19.26 0.02
C PRO A 68 -0.51 -20.53 0.39
N GLN A 69 -0.05 -21.28 -0.63
CA GLN A 69 0.75 -22.51 -0.43
C GLN A 69 2.10 -22.27 0.26
N TRP A 70 2.63 -21.05 0.17
CA TRP A 70 3.88 -20.62 0.81
C TRP A 70 3.68 -20.04 2.21
N GLY A 71 2.45 -20.09 2.73
CA GLY A 71 2.07 -19.58 4.05
C GLY A 71 1.99 -18.05 4.13
N ALA A 72 1.15 -17.55 5.03
CA ALA A 72 1.05 -16.15 5.42
C ALA A 72 0.41 -16.05 6.82
N ASP A 73 0.68 -14.97 7.54
CA ASP A 73 -0.11 -14.62 8.71
C ASP A 73 -1.48 -14.08 8.25
N MET A 74 -2.49 -14.95 8.26
CA MET A 74 -3.84 -14.61 7.82
C MET A 74 -4.53 -13.57 8.72
N ALA A 75 -4.15 -13.49 10.00
CA ALA A 75 -4.70 -12.50 10.90
C ALA A 75 -4.13 -11.11 10.60
N ALA A 76 -2.82 -11.03 10.35
CA ALA A 76 -2.15 -9.81 9.89
C ALA A 76 -2.67 -9.35 8.52
N ALA A 77 -2.79 -10.26 7.57
CA ALA A 77 -3.33 -9.97 6.25
C ALA A 77 -4.78 -9.43 6.33
N ALA A 78 -5.62 -10.01 7.20
CA ALA A 78 -6.99 -9.53 7.42
C ALA A 78 -7.04 -8.13 8.06
N ARG A 79 -6.13 -7.81 9.00
CA ARG A 79 -6.03 -6.45 9.57
C ARG A 79 -5.66 -5.43 8.51
N ALA A 80 -4.66 -5.73 7.68
CA ALA A 80 -4.27 -4.85 6.57
C ALA A 80 -5.41 -4.68 5.55
N GLN A 81 -6.10 -5.76 5.18
CA GLN A 81 -7.24 -5.69 4.25
C GLN A 81 -8.35 -4.78 4.78
N ALA A 82 -8.67 -4.88 6.07
CA ALA A 82 -9.67 -4.02 6.71
C ALA A 82 -9.25 -2.53 6.78
N ALA A 83 -7.94 -2.27 6.74
CA ALA A 83 -7.36 -0.94 6.74
C ALA A 83 -7.28 -0.29 5.34
N ILE A 84 -7.59 -1.01 4.25
CA ILE A 84 -7.55 -0.42 2.89
C ILE A 84 -8.64 0.63 2.72
N ARG A 85 -8.25 1.80 2.20
CA ARG A 85 -9.16 2.83 1.70
C ARG A 85 -8.75 3.17 0.27
N ILE A 86 -9.72 3.14 -0.64
CA ILE A 86 -9.49 3.40 -2.06
C ILE A 86 -9.98 4.82 -2.37
N TRP A 87 -9.10 5.62 -2.95
CA TRP A 87 -9.42 6.91 -3.52
C TRP A 87 -10.33 6.74 -4.74
N THR A 88 -11.42 7.49 -4.78
CA THR A 88 -12.26 7.65 -5.97
C THR A 88 -12.44 9.15 -6.24
N GLU A 89 -12.82 9.52 -7.46
CA GLU A 89 -13.09 10.93 -7.78
C GLU A 89 -14.16 11.54 -6.87
N ASP A 90 -15.16 10.75 -6.48
CA ASP A 90 -16.25 11.17 -5.59
C ASP A 90 -15.86 11.18 -4.10
N GLN A 91 -14.84 10.39 -3.71
CA GLN A 91 -14.38 10.26 -2.34
C GLN A 91 -12.85 10.30 -2.29
N PRO A 92 -12.25 11.49 -2.40
CA PRO A 92 -10.82 11.63 -2.26
C PRO A 92 -10.40 11.34 -0.81
N ILE A 93 -9.31 10.58 -0.67
CA ILE A 93 -8.64 10.31 0.61
C ILE A 93 -7.21 10.82 0.57
N THR A 94 -6.69 11.19 1.74
CA THR A 94 -5.26 11.45 1.95
C THR A 94 -4.59 10.23 2.59
N ALA A 95 -3.26 10.22 2.63
CA ALA A 95 -2.54 9.33 3.52
C ALA A 95 -2.91 9.63 4.99
N SER A 96 -2.93 8.58 5.82
CA SER A 96 -3.19 8.65 7.25
C SER A 96 -2.49 7.49 7.97
N PRO A 97 -2.02 7.66 9.21
CA PRO A 97 -1.51 6.54 10.02
C PRO A 97 -2.57 5.44 10.28
N ASP A 98 -3.85 5.75 10.14
CA ASP A 98 -4.95 4.83 10.49
C ASP A 98 -5.35 3.87 9.35
N HIS A 99 -4.91 4.11 8.11
CA HIS A 99 -5.33 3.33 6.95
C HIS A 99 -4.28 3.21 5.85
N ILE A 100 -4.40 2.17 5.03
CA ILE A 100 -3.62 1.99 3.80
C ILE A 100 -4.36 2.71 2.67
N ALA A 101 -3.79 3.81 2.16
CA ALA A 101 -4.43 4.60 1.12
C ALA A 101 -4.02 4.10 -0.27
N VAL A 102 -5.01 3.86 -1.14
CA VAL A 102 -4.82 3.32 -2.49
C VAL A 102 -5.41 4.27 -3.52
N VAL A 103 -4.64 4.66 -4.52
CA VAL A 103 -5.09 5.41 -5.69
C VAL A 103 -5.01 4.51 -6.91
N ILE A 104 -6.11 4.40 -7.65
CA ILE A 104 -6.16 3.71 -8.94
C ILE A 104 -6.09 4.76 -10.04
N GLY A 105 -5.01 4.74 -10.83
CA GLY A 105 -4.75 5.77 -11.84
C GLY A 105 -3.40 5.54 -12.51
N ASP A 106 -3.20 6.14 -13.68
CA ASP A 106 -2.00 5.98 -14.50
C ASP A 106 -0.84 6.93 -14.12
N ASP A 107 -1.11 8.00 -13.38
CA ASP A 107 -0.10 8.96 -12.91
C ASP A 107 0.21 8.80 -11.41
N ALA A 108 1.31 8.10 -11.12
CA ALA A 108 1.80 7.91 -9.75
C ALA A 108 2.21 9.22 -9.06
N ARG A 109 2.70 10.22 -9.80
CA ARG A 109 3.12 11.51 -9.22
C ARG A 109 1.89 12.32 -8.81
N ALA A 110 0.86 12.35 -9.65
CA ALA A 110 -0.42 12.95 -9.29
C ALA A 110 -1.06 12.24 -8.10
N ALA A 111 -1.00 10.91 -8.06
CA ALA A 111 -1.48 10.11 -6.92
C ALA A 111 -0.77 10.48 -5.61
N LEU A 112 0.56 10.57 -5.61
CA LEU A 112 1.35 10.95 -4.43
C LEU A 112 1.03 12.36 -3.94
N ALA A 113 0.87 13.31 -4.88
CA ALA A 113 0.43 14.68 -4.55
C ALA A 113 -0.96 14.69 -3.92
N GLY A 114 -1.92 13.92 -4.47
CA GLY A 114 -3.26 13.77 -3.91
C GLY A 114 -3.29 13.11 -2.54
N LEU A 115 -2.38 12.17 -2.29
CA LEU A 115 -2.20 11.53 -0.99
C LEU A 115 -1.54 12.46 0.04
N GLY A 116 -0.94 13.57 -0.38
CA GLY A 116 -0.30 14.55 0.49
C GLY A 116 1.02 14.07 1.10
N VAL A 117 1.72 13.16 0.41
CA VAL A 117 3.01 12.62 0.86
C VAL A 117 4.14 13.11 -0.02
N THR A 118 5.30 13.36 0.60
CA THR A 118 6.54 13.72 -0.08
C THR A 118 7.67 12.79 0.36
N GLN A 119 8.63 12.55 -0.53
CA GLN A 119 9.79 11.74 -0.21
C GLN A 119 10.62 12.42 0.89
N VAL A 120 10.97 11.67 1.93
CA VAL A 120 11.93 12.09 2.95
C VAL A 120 13.30 12.14 2.27
N PRO A 121 14.07 13.23 2.42
CA PRO A 121 15.43 13.29 1.91
C PRO A 121 16.23 12.09 2.47
N GLU A 122 16.88 11.32 1.61
CA GLU A 122 17.95 10.45 2.08
C GLU A 122 19.01 11.36 2.69
N GLU A 123 19.27 11.22 4.00
CA GLU A 123 20.47 11.80 4.57
C GLU A 123 21.65 11.16 3.82
N ALA A 124 22.31 11.94 2.97
CA ALA A 124 23.55 11.53 2.35
C ALA A 124 24.51 11.17 3.47
N GLU A 125 24.84 9.88 3.60
CA GLU A 125 25.86 9.41 4.53
C GLU A 125 27.13 10.27 4.32
N ALA A 126 27.51 11.00 5.37
CA ALA A 126 28.69 11.85 5.41
C ALA A 126 29.94 11.05 5.76
#